data_AF-A0A958HJ65-F1
#
_entry.id   AF-A0A958HJ65-F1
#
_cell.length_a   1.000
_cell.length_b   1.000
_cell.length_c   1.000
_cell.angle_alpha   90.00
_cell.angle_beta   90.00
_cell.angle_gamma   90.00
#
_symmetry.space_group_name_H-M   'P 1'
#
loop_
_entity.id
_entity.type
_entity.pdbx_description
1 polymer ?
#
loop_
_entity_poly.entity_id
_entity_poly.type
_entity_poly.pdbx_seq_one_letter_code
_entity_poly.pdbx_strand_id
1 'polypeptide(L)'
;MKSRRYVPRETQIQGAILEALYLDRRVVWVARMNTGAARYVDERGKKRIVKFGFPGCPDILGQLQGGKLLALEVKTSSGKVTAYQQQFIDKALAGGACAGIVRNIDQALELVRLWTME
;
A
#
# COMPACT_ATOMS: atom_id res chain seq x y z
N MET A 1 0.85 34.25 -15.62
CA MET A 1 0.29 33.29 -14.64
C MET A 1 1.38 32.28 -14.28
N LYS A 2 1.80 32.18 -13.01
CA LYS A 2 2.67 31.08 -12.58
C LYS A 2 1.84 29.79 -12.64
N SER A 3 2.19 28.84 -13.51
CA SER A 3 1.49 27.55 -13.53
C SER A 3 1.70 26.88 -12.17
N ARG A 4 0.60 26.53 -11.50
CA ARG A 4 0.67 25.73 -10.28
C ARG A 4 1.18 24.36 -10.71
N ARG A 5 2.40 23.98 -10.30
CA ARG A 5 2.90 22.62 -10.52
C ARG A 5 1.88 21.62 -9.95
N TYR A 6 1.50 20.66 -10.78
CA TYR A 6 0.61 19.58 -10.37
C TYR A 6 1.30 18.74 -9.29
N VAL A 7 0.58 18.49 -8.19
CA VAL A 7 1.03 17.61 -7.10
C VAL A 7 -0.05 16.55 -6.92
N PRO A 8 0.23 15.27 -7.24
CA PRO A 8 -0.75 14.21 -7.12
C PRO A 8 -1.08 13.92 -5.65
N ARG A 9 -2.33 13.56 -5.38
CA ARG A 9 -2.77 13.07 -4.06
C ARG A 9 -2.29 11.63 -3.84
N GLU A 10 -2.18 11.22 -2.57
CA GLU A 10 -1.79 9.84 -2.22
C GLU A 10 -2.67 8.79 -2.90
N THR A 11 -3.98 9.03 -2.97
CA THR A 11 -4.93 8.12 -3.66
C THR A 11 -4.65 7.98 -5.16
N GLN A 12 -4.16 9.02 -5.82
CA GLN A 12 -3.80 8.97 -7.24
C GLN A 12 -2.49 8.23 -7.44
N ILE A 13 -1.52 8.44 -6.56
CA ILE A 13 -0.26 7.69 -6.56
C ILE A 13 -0.53 6.21 -6.30
N GLN A 14 -1.36 5.90 -5.29
CA GLN A 14 -1.76 4.53 -4.93
C GLN A 14 -2.43 3.81 -6.10
N GLY A 15 -3.38 4.46 -6.78
CA GLY A 15 -4.04 3.90 -7.96
C GLY A 15 -3.06 3.57 -9.07
N ALA A 16 -2.14 4.49 -9.38
CA ALA A 16 -1.15 4.28 -10.43
C ALA A 16 -0.12 3.19 -10.08
N ILE A 17 0.27 3.08 -8.80
CA ILE A 17 1.12 1.99 -8.32
C ILE A 17 0.40 0.65 -8.43
N LEU A 18 -0.87 0.57 -8.01
CA LEU A 18 -1.66 -0.66 -8.13
C LEU A 18 -1.74 -1.15 -9.57
N GLU A 19 -2.02 -0.25 -10.52
CA GLU A 19 -2.07 -0.58 -11.95
C GLU A 19 -0.73 -1.11 -12.46
N ALA A 20 0.38 -0.42 -12.14
CA ALA A 20 1.71 -0.85 -12.54
C ALA A 20 2.09 -2.22 -11.96
N LEU A 21 1.81 -2.46 -10.67
CA LEU A 21 2.08 -3.73 -10.01
C LEU A 21 1.20 -4.85 -10.53
N TYR A 22 -0.05 -4.56 -10.89
CA TYR A 22 -0.97 -5.55 -11.47
C TYR A 22 -0.48 -6.07 -12.83
N LEU A 23 0.20 -5.23 -13.61
CA LEU A 23 0.78 -5.58 -14.91
C LEU A 23 2.18 -6.23 -14.81
N ASP A 24 2.83 -6.12 -13.65
CA ASP A 24 4.16 -6.66 -13.44
C ASP A 24 4.11 -8.16 -13.16
N ARG A 25 4.66 -8.97 -14.09
CA ARG A 25 4.64 -10.44 -13.99
C ARG A 25 5.30 -10.97 -12.72
N ARG A 26 6.18 -10.20 -12.07
CA ARG A 26 6.86 -10.58 -10.82
C ARG A 26 5.94 -10.50 -9.61
N VAL A 27 4.80 -9.84 -9.74
CA VAL A 27 3.75 -9.73 -8.72
C VAL A 27 2.66 -10.76 -9.05
N VAL A 28 2.40 -11.67 -8.12
CA VAL A 28 1.39 -12.74 -8.25
C VAL A 28 -0.02 -12.17 -8.06
N TRP A 29 -0.19 -11.32 -7.05
CA TRP A 29 -1.41 -10.57 -6.82
C TRP A 29 -1.10 -9.29 -6.05
N VAL A 30 -1.97 -8.29 -6.18
CA VAL A 30 -1.89 -7.03 -5.45
C VAL A 30 -3.30 -6.51 -5.14
N ALA A 31 -3.47 -5.90 -3.98
CA ALA A 31 -4.74 -5.36 -3.52
C ALA A 31 -4.53 -4.05 -2.73
N ARG A 32 -5.51 -3.15 -2.88
CA ARG A 32 -5.63 -1.98 -2.02
C ARG A 32 -6.15 -2.39 -0.65
N MET A 33 -5.50 -1.90 0.41
CA MET A 33 -6.04 -2.02 1.75
C MET A 33 -6.77 -0.73 2.14
N ASN A 34 -8.00 -0.90 2.60
CA ASN A 34 -8.73 0.17 3.26
C ASN A 34 -8.58 0.00 4.78
N THR A 35 -8.45 1.11 5.49
CA THR A 35 -8.51 1.16 6.95
C THR A 35 -9.65 2.07 7.38
N GLY A 36 -10.31 1.75 8.50
CA GLY A 36 -11.39 2.58 9.03
C GLY A 36 -12.55 1.76 9.57
N ALA A 37 -13.74 2.34 9.49
CA ALA A 37 -14.96 1.70 9.95
C ALA A 37 -16.14 1.99 9.03
N ALA A 38 -16.97 0.98 8.78
CA ALA A 38 -18.21 1.11 8.02
C ALA A 38 -19.40 0.80 8.93
N ARG A 39 -20.49 1.53 8.71
CA ARG A 39 -21.78 1.25 9.32
C ARG A 39 -22.60 0.41 8.36
N TYR A 40 -23.28 -0.61 8.87
CA TYR A 40 -24.23 -1.41 8.09
C TYR A 40 -25.43 -1.79 8.96
N VAL A 41 -26.50 -2.25 8.32
CA VAL A 41 -27.67 -2.81 8.98
C VAL A 41 -27.62 -4.32 8.76
N ASP A 42 -27.62 -5.09 9.84
CA ASP A 42 -27.63 -6.55 9.73
C ASP A 42 -29.00 -7.07 9.26
N GLU A 43 -29.08 -8.37 8.92
CA GLU A 43 -30.29 -9.02 8.41
C GLU A 43 -31.50 -8.89 9.35
N ARG A 44 -31.26 -8.57 10.64
CA ARG A 44 -32.30 -8.38 11.67
C ARG A 44 -32.66 -6.90 11.86
N GLY A 45 -32.20 -6.01 10.99
CA GLY A 45 -32.48 -4.57 11.05
C GLY A 45 -31.63 -3.80 12.08
N LYS A 46 -30.63 -4.42 12.72
CA LYS A 46 -29.82 -3.74 13.74
C LYS A 46 -28.62 -3.02 13.12
N LYS A 47 -28.44 -1.75 13.50
CA LYS A 47 -27.28 -0.94 13.10
C LYS A 47 -26.00 -1.48 13.75
N ARG A 48 -24.98 -1.76 12.93
CA ARG A 48 -23.67 -2.27 13.33
C ARG A 48 -22.55 -1.39 12.80
N ILE A 49 -21.39 -1.50 13.43
CA ILE A 49 -20.13 -0.89 12.98
C ILE A 49 -19.11 -2.02 12.84
N VAL A 50 -18.47 -2.11 11.68
CA VAL A 50 -17.31 -2.98 11.46
C VAL A 50 -16.08 -2.12 11.28
N LYS A 51 -15.01 -2.43 12.00
CA LYS A 51 -13.68 -1.84 11.79
C LYS A 51 -12.88 -2.76 10.87
N PHE A 52 -12.10 -2.18 9.97
CA PHE A 52 -11.25 -2.92 9.04
C PHE A 52 -9.86 -2.30 8.99
N GLY A 53 -8.88 -3.15 8.68
CA GLY A 53 -7.45 -2.83 8.81
C GLY A 53 -6.96 -2.86 10.25
N PHE A 54 -5.73 -2.42 10.44
CA PHE A 54 -5.04 -2.37 11.74
C PHE A 54 -4.10 -1.15 11.79
N PRO A 55 -3.62 -0.72 12.97
CA PRO A 55 -2.68 0.39 13.07
C PRO A 55 -1.42 0.14 12.24
N GLY A 56 -1.10 1.05 11.32
CA GLY A 56 0.04 0.91 10.41
C GLY A 56 -0.20 -0.05 9.25
N CYS A 57 -1.43 -0.51 9.01
CA CYS A 57 -1.77 -1.33 7.85
C CYS A 57 -1.34 -0.62 6.56
N PRO A 58 -0.51 -1.26 5.72
CA PRO A 58 0.05 -0.64 4.54
C PRO A 58 -1.07 -0.41 3.52
N ASP A 59 -0.95 0.67 2.75
CA ASP A 59 -1.89 1.05 1.70
C ASP A 59 -2.10 -0.04 0.63
N ILE A 60 -1.05 -0.81 0.33
CA ILE A 60 -1.06 -1.87 -0.68
C ILE A 60 -0.45 -3.14 -0.09
N LEU A 61 -1.12 -4.28 -0.29
CA LEU A 61 -0.59 -5.62 -0.02
C LEU A 61 -0.55 -6.43 -1.32
N GLY A 62 0.37 -7.37 -1.39
CA GLY A 62 0.48 -8.29 -2.51
C GLY A 62 1.38 -9.46 -2.19
N GLN A 63 1.68 -10.25 -3.21
CA GLN A 63 2.65 -11.33 -3.14
C GLN A 63 3.52 -11.30 -4.38
N LEU A 64 4.83 -11.46 -4.20
CA LEU A 64 5.78 -11.62 -5.29
C LEU A 64 5.92 -13.09 -5.68
N GLN A 65 6.45 -13.33 -6.88
CA GLN A 65 6.96 -14.66 -7.23
C GLN A 65 7.96 -15.15 -6.17
N GLY A 66 7.99 -16.46 -5.92
CA GLY A 66 8.72 -17.03 -4.79
C GLY A 66 8.02 -16.90 -3.44
N GLY A 67 6.80 -16.34 -3.40
CA GLY A 67 5.92 -16.37 -2.24
C GLY A 67 6.10 -15.26 -1.22
N LYS A 68 7.07 -14.35 -1.43
CA LYS A 68 7.36 -13.23 -0.54
C LYS A 68 6.18 -12.25 -0.49
N LEU A 69 5.83 -11.78 0.70
CA LEU A 69 4.83 -10.72 0.88
C LEU A 69 5.34 -9.41 0.27
N LEU A 70 4.47 -8.69 -0.45
CA LEU A 70 4.66 -7.30 -0.87
C LEU A 70 3.82 -6.40 0.04
N ALA A 71 4.41 -5.36 0.63
CA ALA A 71 3.69 -4.42 1.48
C ALA A 71 4.18 -2.98 1.32
N LEU A 72 3.36 -2.12 0.72
CA LEU A 72 3.74 -0.75 0.40
C LEU A 72 2.87 0.27 1.14
N GLU A 73 3.52 1.23 1.77
CA GLU A 73 2.89 2.45 2.30
C GLU A 73 3.08 3.57 1.27
N VAL A 74 1.98 4.20 0.83
CA VAL A 74 2.03 5.20 -0.24
C VAL A 74 1.96 6.59 0.38
N LYS A 75 2.89 7.45 -0.01
CA LYS A 75 2.89 8.85 0.43
C LYS A 75 3.12 9.84 -0.70
N THR A 76 2.61 11.05 -0.57
CA THR A 76 3.01 12.14 -1.48
C THR A 76 4.47 12.51 -1.27
N SER A 77 5.06 13.39 -2.09
CA SER A 77 6.45 13.86 -1.87
C SER A 77 6.68 14.48 -0.48
N SER A 78 5.66 15.08 0.13
CA SER A 78 5.71 15.68 1.48
C SER A 78 4.92 14.90 2.54
N GLY A 79 4.30 13.77 2.17
CA GLY A 79 3.50 12.95 3.05
C GLY A 79 4.34 12.35 4.18
N LYS A 80 3.92 12.59 5.43
CA LYS A 80 4.62 12.10 6.62
C LYS A 80 4.26 10.65 6.89
N VAL A 81 5.26 9.85 7.26
CA VAL A 81 5.08 8.47 7.71
C VAL A 81 4.81 8.48 9.21
N THR A 82 3.79 7.76 9.64
CA THR A 82 3.47 7.63 11.07
C THR A 82 4.36 6.59 11.75
N ALA A 83 4.49 6.64 13.07
CA ALA A 83 5.27 5.66 13.83
C ALA A 83 4.76 4.22 13.63
N TYR A 84 3.44 4.02 13.59
CA TYR A 84 2.85 2.70 13.35
C TYR A 84 3.16 2.16 11.95
N GLN A 85 3.13 3.02 10.92
CA GLN A 85 3.49 2.63 9.55
C GLN A 85 4.96 2.23 9.46
N GLN A 86 5.86 3.04 10.03
CA GLN A 86 7.28 2.72 10.07
C GLN A 86 7.52 1.38 10.77
N GLN A 87 6.95 1.18 11.96
CA GLN A 87 7.07 -0.08 12.71
C GLN A 87 6.55 -1.29 11.94
N PHE A 88 5.46 -1.15 11.18
CA PHE A 88 4.95 -2.22 10.35
C PHE A 88 5.94 -2.57 9.24
N ILE A 89 6.45 -1.58 8.51
CA ILE A 89 7.42 -1.77 7.42
C ILE A 89 8.69 -2.44 7.95
N ASP A 90 9.23 -1.96 9.08
CA ASP A 90 10.44 -2.53 9.69
C ASP A 90 10.25 -4.00 10.07
N LYS A 91 9.10 -4.35 10.67
CA LYS A 91 8.76 -5.73 11.02
C LYS A 91 8.58 -6.62 9.80
N ALA A 92 7.93 -6.12 8.75
CA ALA A 92 7.73 -6.85 7.51
C ALA A 92 9.07 -7.14 6.83
N LEU A 93 9.96 -6.14 6.72
CA LEU A 93 11.32 -6.30 6.22
C LEU A 93 12.11 -7.35 7.02
N ALA A 94 12.09 -7.26 8.36
CA ALA A 94 12.75 -8.22 9.22
C ALA A 94 12.19 -9.65 9.08
N GLY A 95 10.93 -9.79 8.67
CA GLY A 95 10.28 -11.07 8.36
C GLY A 95 10.52 -11.59 6.94
N GLY A 96 11.36 -10.93 6.13
CA GLY A 96 11.65 -11.34 4.76
C GLY A 96 10.59 -10.92 3.73
N ALA A 97 9.75 -9.93 4.05
CA ALA A 97 8.82 -9.34 3.09
C ALA A 97 9.47 -8.22 2.29
N CYS A 98 9.08 -8.09 1.03
CA CYS A 98 9.33 -6.89 0.22
C CYS A 98 8.42 -5.77 0.73
N ALA A 99 8.95 -4.89 1.58
CA ALA A 99 8.17 -3.82 2.17
C ALA A 99 8.87 -2.46 2.08
N GLY A 100 8.09 -1.38 1.93
CA GLY A 100 8.67 -0.04 1.87
C GLY A 100 7.65 1.09 1.84
N ILE A 101 8.14 2.30 2.14
CA ILE A 101 7.40 3.55 1.88
C ILE A 101 7.76 4.01 0.47
N VAL A 102 6.75 4.21 -0.37
CA VAL A 102 6.91 4.59 -1.78
C VAL A 102 6.13 5.87 -2.09
N ARG A 103 6.66 6.66 -3.01
CA ARG A 103 6.09 7.99 -3.37
C ARG A 103 5.75 8.14 -4.84
N ASN A 104 6.02 7.12 -5.64
CA ASN A 104 5.72 7.05 -7.06
C ASN A 104 5.82 5.58 -7.56
N ILE A 105 5.49 5.38 -8.83
CA ILE A 105 5.52 4.08 -9.50
C ILE A 105 6.94 3.51 -9.55
N ASP A 106 7.92 4.33 -9.91
CA ASP A 106 9.32 3.89 -10.09
C ASP A 106 9.90 3.30 -8.81
N GLN A 107 9.64 3.92 -7.65
CA GLN A 107 10.07 3.40 -6.36
C GLN A 107 9.42 2.05 -6.03
N ALA A 108 8.14 1.87 -6.35
CA ALA A 108 7.46 0.60 -6.15
C ALA A 108 8.03 -0.51 -7.04
N LEU A 109 8.23 -0.22 -8.33
CA LEU A 109 8.77 -1.18 -9.30
C LEU A 109 10.25 -1.51 -9.03
N GLU A 110 11.06 -0.54 -8.59
CA GLU A 110 12.45 -0.78 -8.21
C GLU A 110 12.53 -1.66 -6.96
N LEU A 111 11.66 -1.44 -5.96
CA LEU A 111 11.60 -2.30 -4.79
C LEU A 111 11.26 -3.75 -5.19
N VAL A 112 10.24 -3.95 -6.04
CA VAL A 112 9.89 -5.28 -6.58
C VAL A 112 11.08 -5.89 -7.33
N ARG A 113 11.77 -5.12 -8.16
CA ARG A 113 12.95 -5.56 -8.90
C ARG A 113 14.04 -6.06 -7.97
N LEU A 114 14.42 -5.28 -6.96
CA LEU A 114 15.50 -5.66 -6.02
C LEU A 114 15.19 -6.96 -5.28
N TRP A 115 13.93 -7.21 -4.93
CA TRP A 115 13.52 -8.40 -4.16
C TRP A 115 13.29 -9.67 -4.99
N THR A 116 13.32 -9.56 -6.32
CA THR A 116 13.05 -10.65 -7.26
C THR A 116 14.25 -10.99 -8.14
N MET A 117 15.38 -10.30 -7.97
CA MET A 117 16.66 -10.61 -8.61
C MET A 117 17.55 -11.52 -7.74
N GLU A 118 17.02 -12.07 -6.65
CA GLU A 118 17.66 -13.16 -5.89
C GLU A 118 17.52 -14.52 -6.57
#